data_AF-A0A919G296-F1
#
_entry.id   AF-A0A919G296-F1
#
_cell.length_a   1.000
_cell.length_b   1.000
_cell.length_c   1.000
_cell.angle_alpha   90.00
_cell.angle_beta   90.00
_cell.angle_gamma   90.00
#
_symmetry.space_group_name_H-M   'P 1'
#
loop_
_entity.id
_entity.type
_entity.pdbx_description
1 polymer ?
#
loop_
_entity_poly.entity_id
_entity_poly.type
_entity_poly.pdbx_seq_one_letter_code
_entity_poly.pdbx_strand_id
1 'polypeptide(L)'
;MKSDGSDRAGGAVTVEIEDIAEPATFSRLPDAVAALWEALRVLPLGWTQYEAYRHFLGPGAVRRVEESIERDGELSLSFRLAGRLHLVRIAPADRAGPAGGRGRSA
;
A
#
# COMPACT_ATOMS: atom_id res chain seq x y z
N MET A 1 24.11 -22.18 15.94
CA MET A 1 23.33 -21.92 14.72
C MET A 1 22.44 -20.73 14.99
N LYS A 2 22.71 -19.58 14.35
CA LYS A 2 21.81 -18.43 14.34
C LYS A 2 21.02 -18.51 13.04
N SER A 3 19.70 -18.66 13.15
CA SER A 3 18.65 -18.28 12.21
C SER A 3 17.33 -18.80 12.80
N ASP A 4 16.81 -18.08 13.79
CA ASP A 4 15.41 -18.21 14.21
C ASP A 4 14.82 -16.81 14.06
N GLY A 5 14.18 -16.58 12.91
CA GLY A 5 13.66 -15.27 12.54
C GLY A 5 12.99 -15.31 11.18
N SER A 6 11.70 -14.97 11.17
CA SER A 6 10.83 -14.76 10.00
C SER A 6 10.27 -16.01 9.31
N ASP A 7 9.36 -16.73 9.97
CA ASP A 7 8.48 -17.67 9.25
C ASP A 7 7.10 -17.89 9.88
N ARG A 8 6.50 -16.82 10.43
CA ARG A 8 5.07 -16.83 10.73
C ARG A 8 4.38 -15.66 10.04
N ALA A 9 3.86 -15.96 8.85
CA ALA A 9 2.81 -15.25 8.13
C ALA A 9 3.03 -13.74 7.94
N GLY A 10 3.97 -13.38 7.08
CA GLY A 10 4.05 -12.06 6.47
C GLY A 10 4.55 -12.22 5.04
N GLY A 11 3.71 -12.76 4.16
CA GLY A 11 4.05 -12.93 2.74
C GLY A 11 4.44 -11.59 2.08
N ALA A 12 5.04 -11.67 0.90
CA ALA A 12 5.27 -10.46 0.11
C ALA A 12 3.95 -9.68 -0.07
N VAL A 13 4.03 -8.36 -0.08
CA VAL A 13 2.88 -7.47 -0.23
C VAL A 13 3.06 -6.61 -1.47
N THR A 14 1.96 -6.33 -2.16
CA THR A 14 1.92 -5.42 -3.29
C THR A 14 1.27 -4.11 -2.88
N VAL A 15 1.92 -3.00 -3.21
CA VAL A 15 1.43 -1.63 -3.07
C VAL A 15 0.99 -1.13 -4.44
N GLU A 16 -0.21 -0.58 -4.52
CA GLU A 16 -0.76 0.02 -5.73
C GLU A 16 -1.20 1.45 -5.43
N ILE A 17 -0.91 2.38 -6.34
CA ILE A 17 -1.47 3.74 -6.34
C ILE A 17 -2.14 3.92 -7.71
N GLU A 18 -3.46 3.76 -7.73
CA GLU A 18 -4.28 3.76 -8.96
C GLU A 18 -4.04 5.02 -9.79
N ASP A 19 -3.79 4.83 -11.09
CA ASP A 19 -3.51 5.87 -12.08
C ASP A 19 -2.28 6.76 -11.81
N ILE A 20 -1.39 6.38 -10.88
CA ILE A 20 -0.17 7.15 -10.58
C ILE A 20 1.11 6.34 -10.82
N ALA A 21 1.17 5.10 -10.35
CA ALA A 21 2.38 4.28 -10.45
C ALA A 21 2.01 2.81 -10.68
N GLU A 22 2.90 2.11 -11.38
CA GLU A 22 2.83 0.66 -11.50
C GLU A 22 2.86 0.00 -10.11
N PRO A 23 2.11 -1.09 -9.90
CA PRO A 23 2.15 -1.81 -8.63
C PRO A 23 3.56 -2.29 -8.29
N ALA A 24 3.95 -2.12 -7.03
CA ALA A 24 5.26 -2.50 -6.53
C ALA A 24 5.13 -3.57 -5.44
N THR A 25 5.86 -4.68 -5.60
CA THR A 25 5.86 -5.78 -4.62
C THR A 25 7.09 -5.70 -3.73
N PHE A 26 6.87 -5.86 -2.42
CA PHE A 26 7.90 -5.83 -1.38
C PHE A 26 7.86 -7.12 -0.58
N SER A 27 9.02 -7.66 -0.25
CA SER A 27 9.13 -8.87 0.59
C SER A 27 8.77 -8.61 2.06
N ARG A 28 8.70 -7.34 2.49
CA ARG A 28 8.46 -6.95 3.88
C ARG A 28 7.46 -5.80 3.93
N LEU A 29 6.46 -5.92 4.79
CA LEU A 29 5.45 -4.89 4.97
C LEU A 29 6.01 -3.54 5.48
N PRO A 30 6.97 -3.49 6.43
CA PRO A 30 7.58 -2.22 6.82
C PRO A 30 8.18 -1.44 5.66
N ASP A 31 8.83 -2.14 4.72
CA ASP A 31 9.46 -1.54 3.55
C ASP A 31 8.39 -1.00 2.58
N ALA A 32 7.29 -1.74 2.40
CA ALA A 32 6.13 -1.30 1.62
C ALA A 32 5.48 -0.04 2.19
N VAL A 33 5.25 0.01 3.51
CA VAL A 33 4.65 1.16 4.20
C VAL A 33 5.56 2.39 4.10
N ALA A 34 6.87 2.21 4.28
CA ALA A 34 7.85 3.28 4.11
C ALA A 34 7.86 3.79 2.66
N ALA A 35 7.94 2.90 1.67
CA ALA A 35 7.93 3.27 0.26
C ALA A 35 6.64 4.01 -0.15
N LEU A 36 5.48 3.57 0.37
CA LEU A 36 4.22 4.27 0.14
C LEU A 36 4.25 5.70 0.69
N TRP A 37 4.74 5.90 1.91
CA TRP A 37 4.85 7.23 2.49
C TRP A 37 5.80 8.13 1.68
N GLU A 38 6.94 7.58 1.25
CA GLU A 38 7.91 8.26 0.39
C GLU A 38 7.32 8.66 -0.97
N ALA A 39 6.45 7.82 -1.55
CA ALA A 39 5.74 8.13 -2.78
C ALA A 39 4.66 9.22 -2.57
N LEU A 40 3.88 9.13 -1.49
CA LEU A 40 2.81 10.10 -1.21
C LEU A 40 3.34 11.49 -0.87
N ARG A 41 4.47 11.60 -0.15
CA ARG A 41 5.03 12.89 0.30
C ARG A 41 5.55 13.77 -0.84
N VAL A 42 5.80 13.20 -2.03
CA VAL A 42 6.26 13.95 -3.21
C VAL A 42 5.13 14.37 -4.14
N LEU A 43 3.91 13.85 -3.92
CA LEU A 43 2.73 14.27 -4.67
C LEU A 43 2.24 15.64 -4.16
N PRO A 44 1.67 16.50 -5.02
CA PRO A 44 1.12 17.79 -4.62
C PRO A 44 -0.25 17.61 -3.93
N LEU A 45 -0.24 16.90 -2.79
CA LEU A 45 -1.40 16.71 -1.93
C LEU A 45 -1.73 18.03 -1.23
N GLY A 46 -3.02 18.31 -1.06
CA GLY A 46 -3.46 19.41 -0.20
C GLY A 46 -3.04 19.16 1.26
N TRP A 47 -2.76 20.24 2.01
CA TRP A 47 -2.25 20.18 3.38
C TRP A 47 -3.03 19.22 4.29
N THR A 48 -4.36 19.28 4.27
CA THR A 48 -5.22 18.41 5.08
C THR A 48 -5.03 16.93 4.76
N GLN A 49 -4.85 16.58 3.48
CA GLN A 49 -4.61 15.19 3.08
C GLN A 49 -3.21 14.75 3.48
N TYR A 50 -2.21 15.60 3.25
CA TYR A 50 -0.84 15.32 3.68
C TYR A 50 -0.78 15.01 5.18
N GLU A 51 -1.39 15.84 6.02
CA GLU A 51 -1.41 15.60 7.47
C GLU A 51 -2.17 14.32 7.84
N ALA A 52 -3.30 14.03 7.19
CA ALA A 52 -4.03 12.79 7.42
C ALA A 52 -3.17 11.54 7.12
N TYR A 53 -2.46 11.52 5.99
CA TYR A 53 -1.55 10.43 5.64
C TYR A 53 -0.34 10.38 6.56
N ARG A 54 0.23 11.53 6.96
CA ARG A 54 1.33 11.59 7.93
C ARG A 54 0.94 10.99 9.27
N HIS A 55 -0.28 11.24 9.73
CA HIS A 55 -0.81 10.67 10.96
C HIS A 55 -1.08 9.16 10.82
N PHE A 56 -1.66 8.73 9.70
CA PHE A 56 -2.01 7.33 9.48
C PHE A 56 -0.78 6.44 9.26
N LEU A 57 0.15 6.88 8.39
CA LEU A 57 1.40 6.19 8.03
C LEU A 57 2.55 6.51 9.01
N GLY A 58 2.26 7.20 10.12
CA GLY A 58 3.20 7.51 11.19
C GLY A 58 3.44 6.34 12.16
N PRO A 59 3.80 6.62 13.43
CA PRO A 59 4.12 5.58 14.40
C PRO A 59 3.03 4.50 14.55
N GLY A 60 3.42 3.24 14.40
CA GLY A 60 2.51 2.09 14.46
C GLY A 60 1.73 1.81 13.17
N ALA A 61 2.06 2.48 12.06
CA ALA A 61 1.41 2.25 10.76
C ALA A 61 1.47 0.78 10.34
N VAL A 62 2.64 0.13 10.45
CA VAL A 62 2.81 -1.29 10.09
C VAL A 62 1.75 -2.16 10.74
N ARG A 63 1.61 -2.09 12.08
CA ARG A 63 0.60 -2.86 12.82
C ARG A 63 -0.83 -2.56 12.34
N ARG A 64 -1.16 -1.29 12.05
CA ARG A 64 -2.48 -0.93 11.52
C ARG A 64 -2.73 -1.53 10.14
N VAL A 65 -1.71 -1.56 9.28
CA VAL A 65 -1.80 -2.18 7.96
C VAL A 65 -1.94 -3.70 8.10
N GLU A 66 -1.19 -4.33 8.99
CA GLU A 66 -1.34 -5.76 9.32
C GLU A 66 -2.77 -6.06 9.77
N GLU A 67 -3.30 -5.31 10.74
CA GLU A 67 -4.67 -5.46 11.24
C GLU A 67 -5.73 -5.28 10.13
N SER A 68 -5.53 -4.32 9.22
CA SER A 68 -6.39 -4.13 8.06
C SER A 68 -6.33 -5.31 7.08
N ILE A 69 -5.12 -5.81 6.78
CA ILE A 69 -4.94 -6.97 5.90
C ILE A 69 -5.53 -8.23 6.52
N GLU A 70 -5.35 -8.44 7.82
CA GLU A 70 -5.92 -9.58 8.54
C GLU A 70 -7.45 -9.54 8.56
N ARG A 71 -8.04 -8.36 8.78
CA ARG A 71 -9.49 -8.17 8.90
C ARG A 71 -10.20 -8.15 7.56
N ASP A 72 -9.72 -7.32 6.65
CA ASP A 72 -10.41 -6.97 5.40
C ASP A 72 -9.72 -7.58 4.18
N GLY A 73 -8.51 -8.13 4.35
CA GLY A 73 -7.74 -8.73 3.27
C GLY A 73 -6.80 -7.80 2.52
N GLU A 74 -6.96 -6.49 2.73
CA GLU A 74 -6.17 -5.42 2.16
C GLU A 74 -6.33 -4.16 3.03
N LEU A 75 -5.37 -3.25 2.92
CA LEU A 75 -5.59 -1.86 3.26
C LEU A 75 -5.99 -1.11 2.00
N SER A 76 -7.08 -0.34 2.07
CA SER A 76 -7.54 0.55 1.00
C SER A 76 -7.75 1.97 1.54
N LEU A 77 -7.04 2.94 0.97
CA LEU A 77 -7.14 4.38 1.30
C LEU A 77 -7.40 5.17 0.02
N SER A 78 -8.02 6.34 0.12
CA SER A 78 -8.23 7.21 -1.05
C SER A 78 -7.73 8.62 -0.81
N PHE A 79 -7.33 9.28 -1.89
CA PHE A 79 -6.93 10.70 -1.88
C PHE A 79 -7.34 11.38 -3.17
N ARG A 80 -7.46 12.70 -3.12
CA ARG A 80 -7.73 13.54 -4.28
C ARG A 80 -6.46 14.19 -4.80
N LEU A 81 -6.22 14.06 -6.10
CA LEU A 81 -5.14 14.70 -6.83
C LEU A 81 -5.69 15.23 -8.16
N ALA A 82 -5.35 16.47 -8.53
CA ALA A 82 -5.83 17.12 -9.76
C ALA A 82 -7.36 17.01 -9.99
N GLY A 83 -8.15 17.05 -8.90
CA GLY A 83 -9.62 16.94 -8.95
C GLY A 83 -10.17 15.52 -9.08
N ARG A 84 -9.32 14.51 -9.25
CA ARG A 84 -9.69 13.08 -9.36
C ARG A 84 -9.46 12.37 -8.04
N LEU A 85 -10.23 11.31 -7.79
CA LEU A 85 -10.04 10.42 -6.65
C LEU A 85 -9.15 9.26 -7.08
N HIS A 86 -8.11 8.97 -6.31
CA HIS A 86 -7.18 7.87 -6.50
C HIS A 86 -7.26 6.92 -5.30
N LEU A 87 -7.09 5.63 -5.55
CA LEU A 87 -7.04 4.60 -4.53
C LEU A 87 -5.60 4.14 -4.29
N VAL A 88 -5.23 4.01 -3.02
CA VAL A 88 -4.01 3.35 -2.55
C VAL A 88 -4.41 2.02 -1.96
N ARG A 89 -3.72 0.95 -2.36
CA ARG A 89 -3.97 -0.39 -1.84
C ARG A 89 -2.67 -1.03 -1.37
N ILE A 90 -2.76 -1.78 -0.26
CA ILE A 90 -1.73 -2.71 0.16
C ILE A 90 -2.40 -4.06 0.41
N ALA A 91 -1.98 -5.09 -0.33
CA ALA A 91 -2.53 -6.43 -0.21
C ALA A 91 -1.42 -7.49 -0.30
N PRO A 92 -1.64 -8.72 0.22
CA PRO A 92 -0.76 -9.85 -0.03
C PRO A 92 -0.53 -10.06 -1.53
N ALA A 93 0.71 -10.34 -1.95
CA ALA A 93 1.12 -10.40 -3.35
C ALA A 93 0.47 -11.56 -4.12
N ASP A 94 0.08 -12.64 -3.43
CA ASP A 94 -0.71 -13.75 -3.97
C ASP A 94 -2.17 -13.37 -4.25
N ARG A 95 -2.69 -12.38 -3.53
CA ARG A 95 -4.05 -11.84 -3.72
C ARG A 95 -4.09 -10.64 -4.66
N ALA A 96 -3.00 -9.89 -4.75
CA ALA A 96 -2.78 -8.89 -5.78
C ALA A 96 -2.53 -9.60 -7.12
N GLY A 97 -3.56 -10.25 -7.67
CA GLY A 97 -3.54 -10.79 -9.02
C GLY A 97 -3.12 -9.71 -10.03
N PRO A 98 -2.63 -10.09 -11.22
CA PRO A 98 -2.02 -9.15 -12.15
C PRO A 98 -2.95 -7.96 -12.41
N ALA A 99 -2.48 -6.77 -12.06
CA ALA A 99 -3.06 -5.51 -12.51
C ALA A 99 -2.84 -5.40 -14.02
N GLY A 100 -3.69 -6.10 -14.79
CA GLY A 100 -3.41 -6.37 -16.20
C GLY A 100 -4.43 -7.29 -16.83
N GLY A 101 -5.72 -7.00 -16.62
CA GLY A 101 -6.84 -7.72 -17.20
C GLY A 101 -7.95 -6.81 -17.72
N ARG A 102 -7.63 -5.60 -18.19
CA ARG A 102 -8.55 -4.78 -19.00
C ARG A 102 -7.96 -4.52 -20.38
N GLY A 103 -7.96 -5.57 -21.19
CA GLY A 103 -7.97 -5.53 -22.66
C GLY A 103 -8.60 -6.87 -23.08
N ARG A 104 -9.59 -6.97 -23.97
CA ARG A 104 -10.02 -6.15 -25.11
C ARG A 104 -11.51 -6.35 -25.37
N SER A 105 -12.08 -5.40 -26.09
CA SER A 105 -13.34 -5.46 -26.83
C SER A 105 -13.62 -6.78 -27.56
N ALA A 106 -14.87 -7.23 -27.51
CA ALA A 106 -15.72 -7.49 -28.67
C ALA A 106 -17.19 -7.41 -28.22
#